data_AF-A0A354URF0-F1
#
_entry.id   AF-A0A354URF0-F1
#
_cell.length_a   1.000
_cell.length_b   1.000
_cell.length_c   1.000
_cell.angle_alpha   90.00
_cell.angle_beta   90.00
_cell.angle_gamma   90.00
#
_symmetry.space_group_name_H-M   'P 1'
#
loop_
_entity.id
_entity.type
_entity.pdbx_description
1 polymer ?
#
loop_
_entity_poly.entity_id
_entity_poly.type
_entity_poly.pdbx_seq_one_letter_code
_entity_poly.pdbx_strand_id
1 'polypeptide(L)'
;MIKEDFFGAIADLEKEKGISAESLIETLENALASAYKKNTGDSIANVKIKINPEKQTVKFYAVKNIVEEVTDPATEISLEEARLTKKSYKAGDLYETEFAPLKFGRIAAQTAKQVVMQKIREAERDSTMAEFEDKENDIQTVTVRRIEGKNVYVEIGDNGQLEGLMLPQDQVPGETYKVNDKIKVYVKKIRNDGRNSTILVSRSAPGFVRKLFEKEVPEIKDGVVEIKAIAREAGQRTKMAIYSNDKNVDALGACVGMRGMRVNAVVSELNGEKIDIILWSEDPLEFIA
;
A
#
# COMPACT_ATOMS: atom_id res chain seq x y z
N MET A 1 -5.90 32.89 -11.41
CA MET A 1 -5.31 33.49 -10.20
C MET A 1 -5.33 32.41 -9.13
N ILE A 2 -4.22 31.71 -8.99
CA ILE A 2 -4.01 30.71 -7.95
C ILE A 2 -3.78 31.56 -6.69
N LYS A 3 -4.82 31.72 -5.86
CA LYS A 3 -4.78 32.58 -4.66
C LYS A 3 -3.90 31.94 -3.57
N GLU A 4 -3.44 32.76 -2.62
CA GLU A 4 -2.68 32.40 -1.39
C GLU A 4 -3.10 31.06 -0.76
N ASP A 5 -4.39 30.72 -0.83
CA ASP A 5 -4.98 29.44 -0.41
C ASP A 5 -4.26 28.19 -0.96
N PHE A 6 -3.74 28.23 -2.19
CA PHE A 6 -3.08 27.08 -2.80
C PHE A 6 -1.71 26.77 -2.19
N PHE A 7 -0.91 27.81 -1.96
CA PHE A 7 0.42 27.66 -1.38
C PHE A 7 0.33 27.40 0.13
N GLY A 8 -0.67 27.98 0.80
CA GLY A 8 -1.03 27.61 2.17
C GLY A 8 -1.41 26.14 2.29
N ALA A 9 -2.29 25.63 1.41
CA ALA A 9 -2.69 24.23 1.42
C ALA A 9 -1.52 23.25 1.18
N ILE A 10 -0.51 23.61 0.38
CA ILE A 10 0.70 22.78 0.22
C ILE A 10 1.48 22.70 1.55
N ALA A 11 1.65 23.82 2.25
CA ALA A 11 2.33 23.86 3.53
C ALA A 11 1.55 23.10 4.63
N ASP A 12 0.22 23.16 4.59
CA ASP A 12 -0.63 22.39 5.52
C ASP A 12 -0.54 20.89 5.25
N LEU A 13 -0.51 20.47 3.97
CA LEU A 13 -0.32 19.07 3.59
C LEU A 13 1.02 18.50 4.04
N GLU A 14 2.08 19.31 4.03
CA GLU A 14 3.39 18.91 4.54
C GLU A 14 3.35 18.66 6.05
N LYS A 15 2.68 19.52 6.82
CA LYS A 15 2.55 19.39 8.27
C LYS A 15 1.61 18.26 8.70
N GLU A 16 0.46 18.13 8.04
CA GLU A 16 -0.59 17.18 8.47
C GLU A 16 -0.40 15.78 7.91
N LYS A 17 0.12 15.65 6.68
CA LYS A 17 0.18 14.38 5.94
C LYS A 17 1.61 13.92 5.66
N GLY A 18 2.62 14.69 6.07
CA GLY A 18 4.03 14.35 5.86
C GLY A 18 4.45 14.35 4.39
N ILE A 19 3.68 15.02 3.52
CA ILE A 19 3.97 15.08 2.07
C ILE A 19 5.00 16.17 1.83
N SER A 20 6.20 15.81 1.39
CA SER A 20 7.23 16.79 1.02
C SER A 20 6.69 17.81 0.00
N ALA A 21 6.75 19.09 0.35
CA ALA A 21 6.30 20.17 -0.53
C ALA A 21 7.06 20.17 -1.86
N GLU A 22 8.36 19.87 -1.83
CA GLU A 22 9.21 19.76 -3.02
C GLU A 22 8.73 18.67 -3.98
N SER A 23 8.47 17.47 -3.45
CA SER A 23 7.97 16.33 -4.24
C SER A 23 6.58 16.62 -4.85
N LEU A 24 5.70 17.29 -4.09
CA LEU A 24 4.38 17.68 -4.57
C LEU A 24 4.47 18.72 -5.69
N ILE A 25 5.33 19.72 -5.53
CA ILE A 25 5.56 20.77 -6.53
C ILE A 25 6.10 20.17 -7.83
N GLU A 26 7.12 19.31 -7.77
CA GLU A 26 7.67 18.64 -8.94
C GLU A 26 6.60 17.81 -9.67
N THR A 27 5.79 17.06 -8.93
CA THR A 27 4.70 16.26 -9.51
C THR A 27 3.66 17.16 -10.19
N LEU A 28 3.32 18.30 -9.57
CA LEU A 28 2.39 19.28 -10.12
C LEU A 28 2.93 19.93 -11.39
N GLU A 29 4.20 20.32 -11.42
CA GLU A 29 4.86 20.90 -12.61
C GLU A 29 4.78 19.93 -13.81
N ASN A 30 5.15 18.66 -13.58
CA ASN A 30 5.12 17.62 -14.60
C ASN A 30 3.70 17.31 -15.09
N ALA A 31 2.73 17.24 -14.17
CA ALA A 31 1.34 16.97 -14.52
C ALA A 31 0.68 18.12 -15.27
N LEU A 32 0.93 19.37 -14.85
CA LEU A 32 0.43 20.56 -15.54
C LEU A 32 1.05 20.70 -16.93
N ALA A 33 2.35 20.42 -17.08
CA ALA A 33 3.02 20.43 -18.38
C ALA A 33 2.39 19.39 -19.34
N SER A 34 2.15 18.18 -18.83
CA SER A 34 1.49 17.11 -19.57
C SER A 34 0.04 17.45 -19.94
N ALA A 35 -0.71 18.07 -19.03
CA ALA A 35 -2.09 18.51 -19.27
C ALA A 35 -2.16 19.66 -20.28
N TYR A 36 -1.16 20.53 -20.31
CA TYR A 36 -1.03 21.60 -21.29
C TYR A 36 -0.78 21.03 -22.69
N LYS A 37 0.18 20.10 -22.81
CA LYS A 37 0.48 19.42 -24.09
C LYS A 37 -0.75 18.73 -24.68
N LYS A 38 -1.55 18.06 -23.86
CA LYS A 38 -2.78 17.37 -24.33
C LYS A 38 -3.90 18.30 -24.80
N ASN A 39 -4.03 19.50 -24.23
CA ASN A 39 -5.16 20.40 -24.52
C ASN A 39 -4.89 21.42 -25.62
N THR A 40 -3.63 21.75 -25.89
CA THR A 40 -3.29 22.87 -26.77
C THR A 40 -2.98 22.44 -28.21
N GLY A 41 -2.93 21.13 -28.49
CA GLY A 41 -2.48 20.60 -29.78
C GLY A 41 -1.01 20.92 -30.05
N ASP A 42 -0.43 20.32 -31.10
CA ASP A 42 1.02 20.28 -31.43
C ASP A 42 1.74 21.63 -31.62
N SER A 43 1.14 22.78 -31.29
CA SER A 43 1.73 24.11 -31.48
C SER A 43 2.91 24.42 -30.55
N ILE A 44 3.01 23.75 -29.40
CA ILE A 44 4.18 23.84 -28.49
C ILE A 44 4.53 22.43 -28.01
N ALA A 45 5.58 21.85 -28.58
CA ALA A 45 5.93 20.45 -28.35
C ALA A 45 6.41 20.16 -26.92
N ASN A 46 7.14 21.11 -26.31
CA ASN A 46 7.72 20.99 -24.98
C ASN A 46 7.40 22.22 -24.14
N VAL A 47 6.63 22.01 -23.07
CA VAL A 47 6.31 23.04 -22.08
C VAL A 47 6.89 22.64 -20.74
N LYS A 48 7.57 23.57 -20.10
CA LYS A 48 8.07 23.45 -18.73
C LYS A 48 7.32 24.45 -17.87
N ILE A 49 6.83 23.99 -16.74
CA ILE A 49 6.13 24.85 -15.78
C ILE A 49 7.02 24.93 -14.55
N LYS A 50 7.21 26.13 -14.02
CA LYS A 50 7.91 26.34 -12.74
C LYS A 50 6.97 26.99 -11.76
N ILE A 51 6.83 26.38 -10.60
CA ILE A 51 6.04 26.86 -9.48
C ILE A 51 7.03 27.37 -8.44
N ASN A 52 6.96 28.66 -8.12
CA ASN A 52 7.76 29.25 -7.06
C ASN A 52 6.86 29.48 -5.82
N PRO A 53 7.02 28.69 -4.75
CA PRO A 53 6.18 28.79 -3.55
C PRO A 53 6.41 30.08 -2.77
N GLU A 54 7.66 30.58 -2.67
CA GLU A 54 7.97 31.83 -1.96
C GLU A 54 7.33 33.06 -2.62
N LYS A 55 7.40 33.11 -3.95
CA LYS A 55 6.84 34.20 -4.75
C LYS A 55 5.37 34.00 -5.09
N GLN A 56 4.80 32.85 -4.74
CA GLN A 56 3.45 32.42 -5.10
C GLN A 56 3.13 32.58 -6.59
N THR A 57 4.10 32.28 -7.45
CA THR A 57 3.96 32.46 -8.91
C THR A 57 4.09 31.14 -9.65
N VAL A 58 3.34 31.02 -10.74
CA VAL A 58 3.45 29.91 -11.68
C VAL A 58 3.84 30.48 -13.04
N LYS A 59 4.97 30.03 -13.57
CA LYS A 59 5.53 30.48 -14.84
C LYS A 59 5.54 29.34 -15.86
N PHE A 60 5.20 29.68 -17.10
CA PHE A 60 5.18 28.75 -18.22
C PHE A 60 6.33 29.08 -19.17
N TYR A 61 7.08 28.07 -19.56
CA TYR A 61 8.21 28.17 -20.46
C TYR A 61 8.00 27.24 -21.65
N ALA A 62 8.11 27.77 -22.86
CA ALA A 62 8.25 26.97 -24.07
C ALA A 62 9.72 26.59 -24.22
N VAL A 63 10.01 25.29 -24.35
CA VAL A 63 11.38 24.78 -24.44
C VAL A 63 11.66 24.38 -25.88
N LYS A 64 12.72 24.94 -26.46
CA LYS A 64 13.22 24.56 -27.78
C LYS A 64 14.68 24.11 -27.70
N ASN A 65 15.07 23.16 -28.55
CA ASN A 65 16.45 22.73 -28.70
C ASN A 65 17.21 23.70 -29.60
N ILE A 66 18.41 24.10 -29.19
CA ILE A 66 19.27 24.97 -30.00
C ILE A 66 20.06 24.10 -30.97
N VAL A 67 19.84 24.31 -32.27
CA VAL A 67 20.46 23.55 -33.36
C VAL A 67 21.14 24.49 -34.37
N GLU A 68 22.07 23.95 -35.15
CA GLU A 68 22.72 24.71 -36.23
C GLU A 68 21.80 24.84 -37.45
N GLU A 69 21.15 23.75 -37.84
CA GLU A 69 20.12 23.73 -38.90
C GLU A 69 18.77 23.31 -38.30
N VAL A 70 17.75 24.15 -38.50
CA VAL A 70 16.39 23.92 -37.99
C VAL A 70 15.66 22.96 -38.92
N THR A 71 15.28 21.79 -38.40
CA THR A 71 14.46 20.79 -39.11
C THR A 71 13.00 20.87 -38.70
N ASP A 72 12.71 21.16 -37.43
CA ASP A 72 11.36 21.36 -36.90
C ASP A 72 11.24 22.68 -36.13
N PRO A 73 10.65 23.74 -36.72
CA PRO A 73 10.48 25.04 -36.06
C PRO A 73 9.65 25.02 -34.77
N ALA A 74 8.86 23.96 -34.52
CA ALA A 74 8.07 23.83 -33.30
C ALA A 74 8.91 23.39 -32.09
N THR A 75 9.94 22.57 -32.32
CA THR A 75 10.82 22.01 -31.28
C THR A 75 12.21 22.62 -31.26
N GLU A 76 12.62 23.28 -32.34
CA GLU A 76 13.98 23.75 -32.54
C GLU A 76 14.06 25.27 -32.77
N ILE A 77 15.22 25.84 -32.46
CA ILE A 77 15.59 27.24 -32.71
C ILE A 77 17.04 27.29 -33.20
N SER A 78 17.35 28.20 -34.12
CA SER A 78 18.71 28.34 -34.63
C SER A 78 19.65 28.92 -33.56
N LEU A 79 20.92 28.53 -33.61
CA LEU A 79 21.95 29.09 -32.75
C LEU A 79 22.04 30.62 -32.86
N GLU A 80 21.84 31.17 -34.06
CA GLU A 80 21.87 32.60 -34.31
C GLU A 80 20.72 33.31 -33.58
N GLU A 81 19.49 32.80 -33.68
CA GLU A 81 18.32 33.34 -33.00
C GLU A 81 18.44 33.23 -31.48
N ALA A 82 18.90 32.08 -30.96
CA ALA A 82 19.09 31.91 -29.53
C ALA A 82 20.12 32.89 -28.96
N ARG A 83 21.20 33.18 -29.72
CA ARG A 83 22.27 34.11 -29.32
C ARG A 83 21.83 35.57 -29.28
N LEU A 84 20.74 35.95 -29.96
CA LEU A 84 20.16 37.30 -29.83
C LEU A 84 19.72 37.59 -28.40
N THR A 85 19.20 36.59 -27.70
CA THR A 85 18.75 36.72 -26.32
C THR A 85 19.91 36.58 -25.34
N LYS A 86 20.80 35.60 -25.55
CA LYS A 86 21.98 35.40 -24.68
C LYS A 86 23.15 34.84 -25.48
N LYS A 87 24.25 35.61 -25.55
CA LYS A 87 25.45 35.24 -26.30
C LYS A 87 26.17 33.97 -25.81
N SER A 88 25.84 33.47 -24.61
CA SER A 88 26.47 32.28 -24.02
C SER A 88 25.93 30.95 -24.53
N TYR A 89 24.83 30.95 -25.31
CA TYR A 89 24.22 29.72 -25.81
C TYR A 89 25.10 28.98 -26.82
N LYS A 90 25.12 27.65 -26.70
CA LYS A 90 25.79 26.70 -27.58
C LYS A 90 24.79 25.77 -28.26
N ALA A 91 25.18 25.17 -29.38
CA ALA A 91 24.37 24.12 -30.01
C ALA A 91 24.25 22.93 -29.03
N GLY A 92 23.03 22.41 -28.90
CA GLY A 92 22.66 21.39 -27.91
C GLY A 92 22.11 21.91 -26.58
N ASP A 93 22.16 23.23 -26.32
CA ASP A 93 21.53 23.83 -25.14
C ASP A 93 20.00 23.94 -25.31
N LEU A 94 19.29 24.14 -24.19
CA LEU A 94 17.84 24.39 -24.17
C LEU A 94 17.55 25.90 -24.14
N TYR A 95 16.69 26.34 -25.05
CA TYR A 95 16.15 27.69 -25.09
C TYR A 95 14.77 27.74 -24.43
N GLU A 96 14.65 28.44 -23.30
CA GLU A 96 13.40 28.60 -22.54
C GLU A 96 12.78 29.98 -22.83
N THR A 97 11.56 30.04 -23.37
CA THR A 97 10.80 31.30 -23.57
C THR A 97 9.60 31.37 -22.64
N GLU A 98 9.56 32.39 -21.77
CA GLU A 98 8.42 32.60 -20.86
C GLU A 98 7.18 33.07 -21.65
N PHE A 99 6.02 32.46 -21.39
CA PHE A 99 4.75 32.87 -22.01
C PHE A 99 3.60 32.79 -21.01
N ALA A 100 2.49 33.49 -21.30
CA ALA A 100 1.29 33.49 -20.47
C ALA A 100 0.12 32.82 -21.24
N PRO A 101 -0.40 31.66 -20.79
CA PRO A 101 -1.50 31.00 -21.47
C PRO A 101 -2.84 31.69 -21.20
N LEU A 102 -3.54 32.09 -22.26
CA LEU A 102 -4.81 32.84 -22.18
C LEU A 102 -6.01 32.02 -21.61
N LYS A 103 -5.99 30.68 -21.65
CA LYS A 103 -7.15 29.83 -21.29
C LYS A 103 -6.84 28.56 -20.47
N PHE A 104 -5.70 28.50 -19.78
CA PHE A 104 -5.29 27.26 -19.08
C PHE A 104 -5.74 27.15 -17.61
N GLY A 105 -6.35 28.18 -17.04
CA GLY A 105 -6.65 28.24 -15.59
C GLY A 105 -7.56 27.13 -15.06
N ARG A 106 -8.64 26.78 -15.76
CA ARG A 106 -9.60 25.75 -15.31
C ARG A 106 -9.00 24.34 -15.36
N ILE A 107 -8.30 24.02 -16.45
CA ILE A 107 -7.62 22.73 -16.64
C ILE A 107 -6.50 22.58 -15.62
N ALA A 108 -5.74 23.64 -15.38
CA ALA A 108 -4.70 23.66 -14.36
C ALA A 108 -5.27 23.35 -12.97
N ALA A 109 -6.38 23.99 -12.59
CA ALA A 109 -7.01 23.74 -11.30
C ALA A 109 -7.52 22.29 -11.14
N GLN A 110 -8.15 21.72 -12.18
CA GLN A 110 -8.61 20.33 -12.15
C GLN A 110 -7.45 19.34 -12.07
N THR A 111 -6.41 19.56 -12.87
CA THR A 111 -5.21 18.72 -12.88
C THR A 111 -4.50 18.80 -11.53
N ALA A 112 -4.32 20.00 -10.98
CA ALA A 112 -3.72 20.21 -9.67
C ALA A 112 -4.51 19.48 -8.58
N LYS A 113 -5.84 19.60 -8.55
CA LYS A 113 -6.69 18.86 -7.62
C LYS A 113 -6.48 17.35 -7.73
N GLN A 114 -6.43 16.80 -8.95
CA GLN A 114 -6.24 15.37 -9.15
C GLN A 114 -4.87 14.90 -8.64
N VAL A 115 -3.81 15.64 -8.94
CA VAL A 115 -2.43 15.34 -8.51
C VAL A 115 -2.32 15.39 -6.99
N VAL A 116 -2.85 16.45 -6.36
CA VAL A 116 -2.86 16.59 -4.90
C VAL A 116 -3.62 15.42 -4.26
N MET A 117 -4.83 15.11 -4.75
CA MET A 117 -5.60 13.97 -4.23
C MET A 117 -4.88 12.63 -4.42
N GLN A 118 -4.13 12.46 -5.50
CA GLN A 118 -3.33 11.26 -5.73
C GLN A 118 -2.17 11.19 -4.73
N LYS A 119 -1.42 12.28 -4.54
CA LYS A 119 -0.32 12.33 -3.56
C LYS A 119 -0.78 12.12 -2.13
N ILE A 120 -1.94 12.64 -1.75
CA ILE A 120 -2.56 12.36 -0.44
C ILE A 120 -2.81 10.86 -0.28
N ARG A 121 -3.40 10.21 -1.28
CA ARG A 121 -3.64 8.75 -1.22
C ARG A 121 -2.37 7.93 -1.17
N GLU A 122 -1.32 8.35 -1.88
CA GLU A 122 0.01 7.72 -1.83
C GLU A 122 0.60 7.83 -0.41
N ALA A 123 0.64 9.04 0.16
CA ALA A 123 1.20 9.25 1.49
C ALA A 123 0.41 8.55 2.60
N GLU A 124 -0.92 8.57 2.55
CA GLU A 124 -1.75 7.82 3.50
C GLU A 124 -1.50 6.31 3.40
N ARG A 125 -1.31 5.79 2.19
CA ARG A 125 -0.99 4.38 1.96
C ARG A 125 0.39 4.02 2.52
N ASP A 126 1.40 4.84 2.27
CA ASP A 126 2.76 4.60 2.74
C ASP A 126 2.84 4.65 4.28
N SER A 127 2.16 5.61 4.90
CA SER A 127 2.04 5.70 6.36
C SER A 127 1.34 4.47 6.95
N THR A 128 0.21 4.06 6.37
CA THR A 128 -0.52 2.88 6.85
C THR A 128 0.29 1.61 6.60
N MET A 129 1.03 1.51 5.49
CA MET A 129 1.91 0.38 5.22
C MET A 129 2.99 0.22 6.30
N ALA A 130 3.63 1.31 6.70
CA ALA A 130 4.62 1.28 7.78
C ALA A 130 4.02 0.74 9.09
N GLU A 131 2.77 1.09 9.43
CA GLU A 131 2.07 0.54 10.60
C GLU A 131 1.76 -0.96 10.49
N PHE A 132 1.72 -1.50 9.27
CA PHE A 132 1.41 -2.92 9.03
C PHE A 132 2.66 -3.79 8.87
N GLU A 133 3.85 -3.21 8.71
CA GLU A 133 5.10 -3.98 8.72
C GLU A 133 5.26 -4.78 10.03
N ASP A 134 4.95 -4.16 11.17
CA ASP A 134 4.97 -4.82 12.48
C ASP A 134 3.85 -5.85 12.69
N LYS A 135 2.85 -5.87 11.81
CA LYS A 135 1.69 -6.79 11.88
C LYS A 135 1.87 -8.02 10.99
N GLU A 136 3.03 -8.19 10.37
CA GLU A 136 3.37 -9.44 9.68
C GLU A 136 3.29 -10.61 10.68
N ASN A 137 2.74 -11.74 10.22
CA ASN A 137 2.49 -12.92 11.04
C ASN A 137 1.44 -12.76 12.16
N ASP A 138 0.57 -11.75 12.10
CA ASP A 138 -0.55 -11.59 13.02
C ASP A 138 -1.93 -11.78 12.35
N ILE A 139 -2.97 -11.90 13.17
CA ILE A 139 -4.37 -11.96 12.72
C ILE A 139 -5.01 -10.59 12.75
N GLN A 140 -5.61 -10.23 11.62
CA GLN A 140 -6.42 -9.02 11.48
C GLN A 140 -7.86 -9.37 11.09
N THR A 141 -8.80 -8.58 11.59
CA THR A 141 -10.19 -8.62 11.14
C THR A 141 -10.31 -7.71 9.92
N VAL A 142 -10.84 -8.25 8.83
CA VAL A 142 -10.90 -7.58 7.53
C VAL A 142 -12.31 -7.71 6.94
N THR A 143 -12.65 -6.81 6.03
CA THR A 143 -13.94 -6.86 5.32
C THR A 143 -13.72 -7.29 3.88
N VAL A 144 -14.45 -8.28 3.39
CA VAL A 144 -14.36 -8.71 1.97
C VAL A 144 -14.92 -7.60 1.08
N ARG A 145 -14.09 -7.01 0.23
CA ARG A 145 -14.46 -5.88 -0.62
C ARG A 145 -14.95 -6.33 -1.99
N ARG A 146 -14.26 -7.28 -2.61
CA ARG A 146 -14.60 -7.82 -3.94
C ARG A 146 -14.01 -9.20 -4.14
N ILE A 147 -14.60 -9.95 -5.07
CA ILE A 147 -14.15 -11.28 -5.46
C ILE A 147 -14.00 -11.27 -6.98
N GLU A 148 -12.80 -11.59 -7.47
CA GLU A 148 -12.51 -11.66 -8.91
C GLU A 148 -12.02 -13.07 -9.27
N GLY A 149 -12.85 -13.81 -10.00
CA GLY A 149 -12.58 -15.22 -10.26
C GLY A 149 -12.48 -16.01 -8.96
N LYS A 150 -11.28 -16.50 -8.63
CA LYS A 150 -11.00 -17.23 -7.38
C LYS A 150 -10.25 -16.38 -6.34
N ASN A 151 -9.88 -15.15 -6.68
CA ASN A 151 -9.16 -14.26 -5.78
C ASN A 151 -10.14 -13.46 -4.93
N VAL A 152 -9.87 -13.36 -3.63
CA VAL A 152 -10.67 -12.56 -2.70
C VAL A 152 -9.85 -11.36 -2.28
N TYR A 153 -10.40 -10.17 -2.48
CA TYR A 153 -9.79 -8.92 -2.04
C TYR A 153 -10.49 -8.44 -0.79
N VAL A 154 -9.70 -8.14 0.22
CA VAL A 154 -10.15 -7.71 1.54
C VAL A 154 -9.66 -6.31 1.83
N GLU A 155 -10.41 -5.62 2.65
CA GLU A 155 -10.12 -4.29 3.13
C GLU A 155 -9.51 -4.41 4.54
N ILE A 156 -8.31 -3.86 4.71
CA ILE A 156 -7.52 -3.94 5.95
C ILE A 156 -7.39 -2.54 6.55
N GLY A 157 -7.68 -2.40 7.83
CA GLY A 157 -7.67 -1.14 8.57
C GLY A 157 -9.01 -0.40 8.55
N ASP A 158 -9.18 0.56 9.46
CA ASP A 158 -10.48 1.21 9.72
C ASP A 158 -10.94 2.15 8.57
N ASN A 159 -10.01 2.57 7.69
CA ASN A 159 -10.27 3.54 6.62
C ASN A 159 -10.25 2.93 5.20
N GLY A 160 -10.04 1.61 5.07
CA GLY A 160 -10.05 0.93 3.78
C GLY A 160 -8.96 1.32 2.79
N GLN A 161 -7.87 1.88 3.29
CA GLN A 161 -6.74 2.37 2.50
C GLN A 161 -5.84 1.24 2.00
N LEU A 162 -5.79 0.11 2.73
CA LEU A 162 -5.00 -1.05 2.36
C LEU A 162 -5.88 -2.16 1.79
N GLU A 163 -5.45 -2.70 0.66
CA GLU A 163 -6.07 -3.86 0.03
C GLU A 163 -5.23 -5.11 0.35
N GLY A 164 -5.88 -6.10 0.95
CA GLY A 164 -5.35 -7.44 1.11
C GLY A 164 -5.80 -8.34 -0.03
N LEU A 165 -4.94 -9.27 -0.43
CA LEU A 165 -5.23 -10.29 -1.43
C LEU A 165 -5.12 -11.67 -0.78
N MET A 166 -6.21 -12.43 -0.86
CA MET A 166 -6.27 -13.83 -0.48
C MET A 166 -6.37 -14.71 -1.73
N LEU A 167 -5.26 -15.38 -2.06
CA LEU A 167 -5.16 -16.29 -3.19
C LEU A 167 -5.94 -17.59 -2.95
N PRO A 168 -6.27 -18.37 -3.99
CA PRO A 168 -7.08 -19.59 -3.84
C PRO A 168 -6.43 -20.64 -2.94
N GLN A 169 -5.09 -20.74 -2.96
CA GLN A 169 -4.31 -21.62 -2.08
C GLN A 169 -4.31 -21.17 -0.62
N ASP A 170 -4.62 -19.89 -0.39
CA ASP A 170 -4.63 -19.25 0.92
C ASP A 170 -6.04 -19.22 1.55
N GLN A 171 -7.03 -19.73 0.82
CA GLN A 171 -8.41 -19.91 1.26
C GLN A 171 -8.61 -21.30 1.87
N VAL A 172 -9.54 -21.42 2.81
CA VAL A 172 -9.90 -22.72 3.39
C VAL A 172 -10.86 -23.43 2.43
N PRO A 173 -10.56 -24.67 2.00
CA PRO A 173 -11.49 -25.45 1.18
C PRO A 173 -12.86 -25.59 1.86
N GLY A 174 -13.92 -25.24 1.14
CA GLY A 174 -15.31 -25.32 1.63
C GLY A 174 -15.85 -24.04 2.29
N GLU A 175 -15.00 -23.06 2.60
CA GLU A 175 -15.48 -21.73 3.00
C GLU A 175 -16.03 -20.97 1.79
N THR A 176 -17.13 -20.23 2.00
CA THR A 176 -17.67 -19.31 1.01
C THR A 176 -17.55 -17.89 1.51
N TYR A 177 -16.88 -17.03 0.76
CA TYR A 177 -16.75 -15.61 1.05
C TYR A 177 -17.77 -14.82 0.24
N LYS A 178 -18.42 -13.84 0.87
CA LYS A 178 -19.32 -12.88 0.23
C LYS A 178 -18.81 -11.47 0.44
N VAL A 179 -19.17 -10.58 -0.47
CA VAL A 179 -18.88 -9.15 -0.34
C VAL A 179 -19.53 -8.61 0.94
N ASN A 180 -18.79 -7.80 1.69
CA ASN A 180 -19.08 -7.25 3.01
C ASN A 180 -18.98 -8.24 4.18
N ASP A 181 -18.55 -9.48 3.98
CA ASP A 181 -18.27 -10.38 5.10
C ASP A 181 -17.11 -9.84 5.93
N LYS A 182 -17.27 -9.83 7.26
CA LYS A 182 -16.19 -9.57 8.21
C LYS A 182 -15.56 -10.88 8.61
N ILE A 183 -14.30 -11.09 8.23
CA ILE A 183 -13.57 -12.33 8.46
C ILE A 183 -12.23 -12.05 9.13
N LYS A 184 -11.71 -12.98 9.92
CA LYS A 184 -10.33 -12.92 10.39
C LYS A 184 -9.40 -13.53 9.35
N VAL A 185 -8.24 -12.92 9.14
CA VAL A 185 -7.20 -13.44 8.23
C VAL A 185 -5.83 -13.32 8.89
N TYR A 186 -4.93 -14.23 8.53
CA TYR A 186 -3.52 -14.18 8.87
C TYR A 186 -2.74 -13.35 7.85
N VAL A 187 -1.97 -12.38 8.29
CA VAL A 187 -1.09 -11.57 7.44
C VAL A 187 0.18 -12.36 7.14
N LYS A 188 0.31 -12.89 5.92
CA LYS A 188 1.47 -13.73 5.51
C LYS A 188 2.69 -12.94 5.15
N LYS A 189 2.52 -11.96 4.26
CA LYS A 189 3.61 -11.18 3.67
C LYS A 189 3.08 -9.90 3.08
N ILE A 190 3.86 -8.84 3.22
CA ILE A 190 3.60 -7.57 2.56
C ILE A 190 4.44 -7.50 1.27
N ARG A 191 3.80 -7.24 0.13
CA ARG A 191 4.49 -7.00 -1.14
C ARG A 191 4.37 -5.53 -1.52
N ASN A 192 5.50 -4.89 -1.75
CA ASN A 192 5.54 -3.55 -2.33
C ASN A 192 6.05 -3.67 -3.78
N ASP A 193 5.16 -3.54 -4.76
CA ASP A 193 5.49 -3.56 -6.19
C ASP A 193 5.63 -2.14 -6.79
N GLY A 194 5.79 -1.13 -5.92
CA GLY A 194 6.04 0.27 -6.29
C GLY A 194 4.78 1.05 -6.69
N ARG A 195 3.74 0.40 -7.25
CA ARG A 195 2.48 1.07 -7.61
C ARG A 195 1.33 0.69 -6.68
N ASN A 196 1.29 -0.56 -6.23
CA ASN A 196 0.28 -1.15 -5.37
C ASN A 196 0.93 -2.06 -4.31
N SER A 197 1.18 -1.47 -3.15
CA SER A 197 1.36 -2.18 -1.90
C SER A 197 0.21 -3.16 -1.63
N THR A 198 0.47 -4.46 -1.77
CA THR A 198 -0.52 -5.53 -1.63
C THR A 198 -0.16 -6.43 -0.46
N ILE A 199 -1.08 -6.60 0.48
CA ILE A 199 -0.89 -7.47 1.64
C ILE A 199 -1.40 -8.86 1.30
N LEU A 200 -0.53 -9.87 1.29
CA LEU A 200 -0.96 -11.25 1.14
C LEU A 200 -1.49 -11.77 2.46
N VAL A 201 -2.73 -12.21 2.45
CA VAL A 201 -3.42 -12.76 3.62
C VAL A 201 -3.84 -14.20 3.38
N SER A 202 -4.09 -14.94 4.46
CA SER A 202 -4.47 -16.35 4.40
C SER A 202 -5.35 -16.77 5.55
N ARG A 203 -6.28 -17.67 5.29
CA ARG A 203 -7.01 -18.42 6.32
C ARG A 203 -6.57 -19.88 6.40
N SER A 204 -5.84 -20.39 5.41
CA SER A 204 -5.34 -21.78 5.37
C SER A 204 -3.97 -21.97 6.04
N ALA A 205 -3.19 -20.89 6.23
CA ALA A 205 -1.86 -20.97 6.82
C ALA A 205 -1.87 -21.54 8.26
N PRO A 206 -0.87 -22.36 8.66
CA PRO A 206 -0.76 -22.84 10.05
C PRO A 206 -0.61 -21.71 11.08
N GLY A 207 0.01 -20.59 10.69
CA GLY A 207 0.13 -19.40 11.53
C GLY A 207 -1.22 -18.80 11.95
N PHE A 208 -2.27 -18.99 11.14
CA PHE A 208 -3.63 -18.58 11.51
C PHE A 208 -4.10 -19.32 12.77
N VAL A 209 -3.91 -20.64 12.83
CA VAL A 209 -4.30 -21.43 14.01
C VAL A 209 -3.48 -21.04 15.22
N ARG A 210 -2.15 -20.88 15.06
CA ARG A 210 -1.25 -20.41 16.12
C ARG A 210 -1.76 -19.12 16.77
N LYS A 211 -2.04 -18.10 15.95
CA LYS A 211 -2.50 -16.79 16.42
C LYS A 211 -3.91 -16.81 16.99
N LEU A 212 -4.79 -17.71 16.54
CA LEU A 212 -6.09 -17.91 17.18
C LEU A 212 -5.93 -18.46 18.60
N PHE A 213 -5.07 -19.44 18.79
CA PHE A 213 -4.76 -19.98 20.12
C PHE A 213 -4.06 -18.96 21.02
N GLU A 214 -3.12 -18.16 20.51
CA GLU A 214 -2.50 -17.06 21.26
C GLU A 214 -3.53 -16.02 21.75
N LYS A 215 -4.62 -15.79 20.99
CA LYS A 215 -5.70 -14.88 21.40
C LYS A 215 -6.66 -15.53 22.42
N GLU A 216 -6.91 -16.83 22.30
CA GLU A 216 -7.87 -17.57 23.11
C GLU A 216 -7.29 -18.11 24.44
N VAL A 217 -5.98 -18.40 24.47
CA VAL A 217 -5.28 -19.06 25.58
C VAL A 217 -4.22 -18.12 26.17
N PRO A 218 -4.48 -17.51 27.35
CA PRO A 218 -3.54 -16.61 28.01
C PRO A 218 -2.17 -17.24 28.28
N GLU A 219 -2.13 -18.53 28.62
CA GLU A 219 -0.91 -19.26 28.94
C GLU A 219 0.04 -19.37 27.73
N ILE A 220 -0.52 -19.38 26.50
CA ILE A 220 0.27 -19.32 25.26
C ILE A 220 0.79 -17.91 25.01
N LYS A 221 -0.05 -16.91 25.24
CA LYS A 221 0.32 -15.49 25.11
C LYS A 221 1.45 -15.10 26.05
N ASP A 222 1.43 -15.60 27.27
CA ASP A 222 2.43 -15.33 28.32
C ASP A 222 3.70 -16.18 28.15
N GLY A 223 3.72 -17.12 27.20
CA GLY A 223 4.87 -18.00 26.91
C GLY A 223 5.07 -19.14 27.91
N VAL A 224 4.09 -19.36 28.81
CA VAL A 224 4.10 -20.51 29.75
C VAL A 224 3.89 -21.80 28.98
N VAL A 225 2.96 -21.79 28.03
CA VAL A 225 2.72 -22.91 27.09
C VAL A 225 3.19 -22.49 25.70
N GLU A 226 4.08 -23.27 25.10
CA GLU A 226 4.63 -23.01 23.78
C GLU A 226 4.04 -23.98 22.75
N ILE A 227 3.61 -23.45 21.60
CA ILE A 227 3.23 -24.29 20.45
C ILE A 227 4.49 -24.64 19.65
N LYS A 228 4.96 -25.89 19.81
CA LYS A 228 6.17 -26.42 19.19
C LYS A 228 6.00 -26.74 17.71
N ALA A 229 4.86 -27.32 17.32
CA ALA A 229 4.60 -27.68 15.93
C ALA A 229 3.11 -27.62 15.59
N ILE A 230 2.80 -27.33 14.33
CA ILE A 230 1.45 -27.38 13.77
C ILE A 230 1.51 -28.07 12.42
N ALA A 231 0.74 -29.14 12.27
CA ALA A 231 0.46 -29.78 10.99
C ALA A 231 -1.03 -29.58 10.67
N ARG A 232 -1.33 -28.94 9.54
CA ARG A 232 -2.68 -28.48 9.21
C ARG A 232 -3.10 -28.91 7.80
N GLU A 233 -4.24 -29.58 7.74
CA GLU A 233 -5.05 -29.77 6.54
C GLU A 233 -6.27 -28.84 6.66
N ALA A 234 -6.16 -27.64 6.09
CA ALA A 234 -7.14 -26.57 6.28
C ALA A 234 -8.56 -27.02 5.91
N GLY A 235 -9.53 -26.72 6.78
CA GLY A 235 -10.94 -27.08 6.64
C GLY A 235 -11.26 -28.53 7.01
N GLN A 236 -10.26 -29.36 7.35
CA GLN A 236 -10.46 -30.74 7.75
C GLN A 236 -9.94 -31.02 9.15
N ARG A 237 -8.61 -30.93 9.34
CA ARG A 237 -7.95 -31.33 10.57
C ARG A 237 -6.63 -30.60 10.80
N THR A 238 -6.43 -30.13 12.03
CA THR A 238 -5.15 -29.62 12.52
C THR A 238 -4.67 -30.46 13.69
N LYS A 239 -3.40 -30.84 13.67
CA LYS A 239 -2.66 -31.36 14.82
C LYS A 239 -1.70 -30.30 15.34
N MET A 240 -1.78 -30.03 16.63
CA MET A 240 -0.97 -29.03 17.31
C MET A 240 -0.21 -29.66 18.47
N ALA A 241 1.12 -29.54 18.45
CA ALA A 241 1.99 -30.02 19.52
C ALA A 241 2.36 -28.86 20.45
N ILE A 242 2.13 -29.06 21.75
CA ILE A 242 2.33 -28.04 22.79
C ILE A 242 3.26 -28.54 23.89
N TYR A 243 3.96 -27.61 24.54
CA TYR A 243 4.86 -27.87 25.66
C TYR A 243 4.66 -26.83 26.75
N SER A 244 4.66 -27.21 28.02
CA SER A 244 4.67 -26.24 29.13
C SER A 244 6.08 -26.05 29.65
N ASN A 245 6.52 -24.80 29.75
CA ASN A 245 7.76 -24.41 30.41
C ASN A 245 7.63 -24.46 31.95
N ASP A 246 6.39 -24.47 32.48
CA ASP A 246 6.11 -24.61 33.90
C ASP A 246 5.47 -25.99 34.20
N LYS A 247 6.13 -26.77 35.07
CA LYS A 247 5.67 -28.10 35.49
C LYS A 247 4.36 -28.06 36.28
N ASN A 248 3.99 -26.92 36.84
CA ASN A 248 2.75 -26.74 37.59
C ASN A 248 1.55 -26.41 36.69
N VAL A 249 1.79 -26.19 35.39
CA VAL A 249 0.75 -25.80 34.43
C VAL A 249 0.46 -26.96 33.50
N ASP A 250 -0.80 -27.39 33.48
CA ASP A 250 -1.31 -28.36 32.52
C ASP A 250 -1.53 -27.69 31.16
N ALA A 251 -0.60 -27.94 30.22
CA ALA A 251 -0.65 -27.40 28.86
C ALA A 251 -1.93 -27.80 28.12
N LEU A 252 -2.37 -29.06 28.27
CA LEU A 252 -3.53 -29.58 27.57
C LEU A 252 -4.81 -28.95 28.13
N GLY A 253 -4.93 -28.92 29.46
CA GLY A 253 -6.03 -28.25 30.16
C GLY A 253 -6.13 -26.77 29.82
N ALA A 254 -5.00 -26.06 29.74
CA ALA A 254 -4.96 -24.65 29.34
C ALA A 254 -5.50 -24.42 27.93
N CYS A 255 -5.12 -25.26 26.96
CA CYS A 255 -5.55 -25.10 25.57
C CYS A 255 -7.01 -25.53 25.34
N VAL A 256 -7.46 -26.58 26.02
CA VAL A 256 -8.83 -27.11 25.87
C VAL A 256 -9.84 -26.22 26.61
N GLY A 257 -9.49 -25.77 27.81
CA GLY A 257 -10.38 -25.02 28.70
C GLY A 257 -11.52 -25.87 29.27
N MET A 258 -12.35 -25.26 30.12
CA MET A 258 -13.47 -25.96 30.77
C MET A 258 -14.41 -26.55 29.71
N ARG A 259 -14.56 -27.88 29.70
CA ARG A 259 -15.40 -28.62 28.74
C ARG A 259 -15.08 -28.29 27.27
N GLY A 260 -13.82 -27.98 26.94
CA GLY A 260 -13.40 -27.67 25.58
C GLY A 260 -13.76 -26.27 25.09
N MET A 261 -14.19 -25.36 25.98
CA MET A 261 -14.67 -24.03 25.58
C MET A 261 -13.67 -23.27 24.68
N ARG A 262 -12.38 -23.25 25.04
CA ARG A 262 -11.35 -22.50 24.31
C ARG A 262 -11.06 -23.13 22.95
N VAL A 263 -10.79 -24.44 22.90
CA VAL A 263 -10.57 -25.14 21.63
C VAL A 263 -11.79 -25.05 20.71
N ASN A 264 -13.00 -25.13 21.26
CA ASN A 264 -14.24 -25.03 20.47
C ASN A 264 -14.46 -23.62 19.89
N ALA A 265 -14.01 -22.56 20.58
CA ALA A 265 -14.02 -21.21 20.03
C ALA A 265 -13.13 -21.10 18.78
N VAL A 266 -11.93 -21.70 18.82
CA VAL A 266 -11.04 -21.77 17.65
C VAL A 266 -11.63 -22.63 16.54
N VAL A 267 -12.16 -23.82 16.86
CA VAL A 267 -12.85 -24.70 15.88
C VAL A 267 -14.01 -23.98 15.19
N SER A 268 -14.77 -23.19 15.94
CA SER A 268 -15.88 -22.40 15.39
C SER A 268 -15.39 -21.33 14.41
N GLU A 269 -14.27 -20.66 14.70
CA GLU A 269 -13.66 -19.67 13.79
C GLU A 269 -13.11 -20.32 12.51
N LEU A 270 -12.68 -21.58 12.60
CA LEU A 270 -12.23 -22.41 11.47
C LEU A 270 -13.37 -23.17 10.78
N ASN A 271 -14.62 -22.80 11.03
CA ASN A 271 -15.81 -23.38 10.42
C ASN A 271 -15.91 -24.92 10.56
N GLY A 272 -15.53 -25.45 11.73
CA GLY A 272 -15.65 -26.86 12.07
C GLY A 272 -14.41 -27.72 11.79
N GLU A 273 -13.28 -27.12 11.42
CA GLU A 273 -12.00 -27.83 11.32
C GLU A 273 -11.65 -28.53 12.64
N LYS A 274 -11.39 -29.84 12.61
CA LYS A 274 -11.09 -30.63 13.82
C LYS A 274 -9.69 -30.31 14.33
N ILE A 275 -9.53 -30.09 15.63
CA ILE A 275 -8.23 -29.79 16.23
C ILE A 275 -7.87 -30.89 17.23
N ASP A 276 -6.75 -31.58 17.01
CA ASP A 276 -6.12 -32.43 18.02
C ASP A 276 -4.95 -31.68 18.65
N ILE A 277 -4.91 -31.68 19.97
CA ILE A 277 -3.84 -31.07 20.75
C ILE A 277 -3.07 -32.21 21.42
N ILE A 278 -1.77 -32.29 21.18
CA ILE A 278 -0.89 -33.32 21.72
C ILE A 278 0.26 -32.70 22.50
N LEU A 279 0.77 -33.43 23.50
CA LEU A 279 1.96 -33.01 24.21
C LEU A 279 3.18 -33.27 23.31
N TRP A 280 4.07 -32.30 23.27
CA TRP A 280 5.35 -32.43 22.59
C TRP A 280 6.36 -33.16 23.50
N SER A 281 7.16 -34.05 22.92
CA SER A 281 8.29 -34.69 23.58
C SER A 281 9.57 -34.49 22.75
N GLU A 282 10.70 -34.40 23.45
CA GLU A 282 12.03 -34.42 22.83
C GLU A 282 12.36 -35.81 22.27
N ASP A 283 11.80 -36.87 22.84
CA ASP A 283 11.95 -38.23 22.32
C ASP A 283 11.03 -38.39 21.10
N PRO A 284 11.59 -38.60 19.88
CA PRO A 284 10.78 -38.79 18.68
C PRO A 284 9.84 -39.99 18.77
N LEU A 285 10.19 -41.05 19.50
CA LEU A 285 9.35 -42.23 19.63
C LEU A 285 8.11 -41.93 20.48
N GLU A 286 8.28 -41.18 21.58
CA GLU A 286 7.18 -40.71 22.41
C GLU A 286 6.32 -39.68 21.68
N PHE A 287 6.91 -38.80 20.87
CA PHE A 287 6.18 -37.78 20.12
C PHE A 287 5.37 -38.36 18.94
N ILE A 288 5.80 -39.48 18.37
CA ILE A 288 5.09 -40.18 17.28
C ILE A 288 3.92 -41.03 17.81
N ALA A 289 4.03 -41.55 19.04
CA ALA A 289 3.06 -42.44 19.66
C ALA A 289 1.71 -41.75 19.96
#